data_AF-A0A6P8VTA1-F1
#
_entry.id   AF-A0A6P8VTA1-F1
#
_cell.length_a   1.000
_cell.length_b   1.000
_cell.length_c   1.000
_cell.angle_alpha   90.00
_cell.angle_beta   90.00
_cell.angle_gamma   90.00
#
_symmetry.space_group_name_H-M   'P 1'
#
loop_
_entity.id
_entity.type
_entity.pdbx_description
1 polymer ?
#
loop_
_entity_poly.entity_id
_entity_poly.type
_entity_poly.pdbx_seq_one_letter_code
_entity_poly.pdbx_strand_id
1 'polypeptide(L)'
;MSSRTLPLLFINLGGEMLYILDQRLRAQNIPADKAKKVMNDIISTMFNKKFLDELFKPQELYSKKALRTVFDRLAHASIMRLNQASMDKLYDLMTMAFKYQVLLCPRPKDILLVSFNHMDAIKEFVKDIPCILTQVDETYQQLIQIYTNLSSGEFQLIRQTLLIFFQDMHIRVSIFLKDKVQNSNGRFVLPTSGPVPYGTQVPGLIRMFSCTGKEVSRLQFSNGGNYNAAIREGSFEIFGDRVTKLGTNMYSVSRPVETLISGTSTNSAQHAKVNMAPNPLAKEELNLLARLMGGLEVQKPGNADNGFRVNLFATDEEEEEAFISRPDELLYGVIKIQATQDQQATAELAKIMGEFSESGDQSPIVSSKGDDLLAMMDGL
;
A
#
# COMPACT_ATOMS: atom_id res chain seq x y z
N MET A 1 4.93 9.60 16.56
CA MET A 1 4.10 9.50 15.33
C MET A 1 4.39 10.70 14.45
N SER A 2 4.37 10.56 13.13
CA SER A 2 4.66 11.68 12.20
C SER A 2 3.39 12.47 11.86
N SER A 3 3.46 13.79 12.04
CA SER A 3 2.37 14.73 11.69
C SER A 3 2.30 15.08 10.19
N ARG A 4 3.15 14.48 9.35
CA ARG A 4 3.16 14.67 7.89
C ARG A 4 2.68 13.43 7.13
N THR A 5 2.02 12.49 7.81
CA THR A 5 1.62 11.20 7.20
C THR A 5 0.32 11.31 6.42
N LEU A 6 -0.59 12.19 6.85
CA LEU A 6 -1.96 12.25 6.32
C LEU A 6 -2.05 12.55 4.81
N PRO A 7 -1.28 13.51 4.23
CA PRO A 7 -1.34 13.75 2.79
C PRO A 7 -0.95 12.53 1.97
N LEU A 8 0.12 11.82 2.35
CA LEU A 8 0.53 10.59 1.68
C LEU A 8 -0.56 9.52 1.81
N LEU A 9 -1.11 9.29 3.00
CA LEU A 9 -2.17 8.31 3.18
C LEU A 9 -3.38 8.60 2.29
N PHE A 10 -3.84 9.86 2.28
CA PHE A 10 -4.99 10.28 1.49
C PHE A 10 -4.75 10.15 -0.02
N ILE A 11 -3.61 10.61 -0.52
CA ILE A 11 -3.30 10.59 -1.96
C ILE A 11 -3.14 9.15 -2.46
N ASN A 12 -2.40 8.30 -1.74
CA ASN A 12 -2.22 6.91 -2.17
C ASN A 12 -3.55 6.13 -2.13
N LEU A 13 -4.37 6.29 -1.08
CA LEU A 13 -5.69 5.65 -1.04
C LEU A 13 -6.61 6.17 -2.14
N GLY A 14 -6.60 7.48 -2.43
CA GLY A 14 -7.35 8.05 -3.54
C GLY A 14 -6.87 7.56 -4.90
N GLY A 15 -5.56 7.38 -5.09
CA GLY A 15 -4.98 6.75 -6.28
C GLY A 15 -5.50 5.31 -6.47
N GLU A 16 -5.47 4.49 -5.42
CA GLU A 16 -6.04 3.14 -5.45
C GLU A 16 -7.55 3.15 -5.76
N MET A 17 -8.29 4.09 -5.17
CA MET A 17 -9.73 4.25 -5.45
C MET A 17 -9.97 4.52 -6.93
N LEU A 18 -9.20 5.44 -7.52
CA LEU A 18 -9.32 5.80 -8.93
C LEU A 18 -8.95 4.63 -9.86
N TYR A 19 -7.92 3.85 -9.53
CA TYR A 19 -7.61 2.62 -10.27
C TYR A 19 -8.77 1.62 -10.24
N ILE A 20 -9.32 1.34 -9.06
CA ILE A 20 -10.42 0.38 -8.90
C ILE A 20 -11.65 0.86 -9.67
N LEU A 21 -12.00 2.15 -9.54
CA LEU A 21 -13.16 2.72 -10.22
C LEU A 21 -13.01 2.72 -11.74
N ASP A 22 -11.86 3.13 -12.28
CA ASP A 22 -11.60 3.09 -13.73
C ASP A 22 -11.77 1.67 -14.29
N GLN A 23 -11.19 0.67 -13.62
CA GLN A 23 -11.32 -0.73 -14.09
C GLN A 23 -12.75 -1.23 -14.00
N ARG A 24 -13.48 -0.93 -12.92
CA ARG A 24 -14.86 -1.39 -12.77
C ARG A 24 -15.83 -0.69 -13.74
N LEU A 25 -15.65 0.61 -13.99
CA LEU A 25 -16.43 1.33 -15.00
C LEU A 25 -16.21 0.75 -16.41
N ARG A 26 -14.97 0.38 -16.75
CA ARG A 26 -14.65 -0.30 -18.01
C ARG A 26 -15.25 -1.70 -18.08
N ALA A 27 -15.12 -2.50 -17.02
CA ALA A 27 -15.63 -3.87 -16.98
C ALA A 27 -17.16 -3.93 -17.15
N GLN A 28 -17.86 -2.90 -16.68
CA GLN A 28 -19.31 -2.77 -16.84
C GLN A 28 -19.73 -2.11 -18.16
N ASN A 29 -18.79 -1.82 -19.05
CA ASN A 29 -19.02 -1.15 -20.33
C ASN A 29 -19.79 0.17 -20.19
N ILE A 30 -19.49 0.94 -19.14
CA ILE A 30 -20.05 2.29 -18.98
C ILE A 30 -19.53 3.16 -20.15
N PRO A 31 -20.39 3.96 -20.81
CA PRO A 31 -19.98 4.82 -21.91
C PRO A 31 -18.79 5.71 -21.53
N ALA A 32 -17.80 5.82 -22.41
CA ALA A 32 -16.53 6.50 -22.14
C ALA A 32 -16.72 7.93 -21.61
N ASP A 33 -17.65 8.69 -22.18
CA ASP A 33 -17.94 10.06 -21.73
C ASP A 33 -18.48 10.12 -20.29
N LYS A 34 -19.32 9.15 -19.91
CA LYS A 34 -19.85 9.04 -18.55
C LYS A 34 -18.77 8.60 -17.57
N ALA A 35 -17.96 7.62 -17.94
CA ALA A 35 -16.84 7.17 -17.12
C ALA A 35 -15.82 8.30 -16.90
N LYS A 36 -15.47 9.03 -17.96
CA LYS A 36 -14.60 10.21 -17.90
C LYS A 36 -15.19 11.27 -16.97
N LYS A 37 -16.49 11.59 -17.10
CA LYS A 37 -17.16 12.53 -16.19
C LYS A 37 -17.09 12.09 -14.72
N VAL A 38 -17.36 10.83 -14.42
CA VAL A 38 -17.25 10.28 -13.07
C VAL A 38 -15.84 10.47 -12.50
N MET A 39 -14.81 10.10 -13.27
CA MET A 39 -13.41 10.26 -12.84
C MET A 39 -13.05 11.74 -12.62
N ASN A 40 -13.45 12.63 -13.52
CA ASN A 40 -13.16 14.06 -13.40
C ASN A 40 -13.81 14.70 -12.18
N ASP A 41 -15.08 14.38 -11.90
CA ASP A 41 -15.81 14.92 -10.75
C ASP A 41 -15.15 14.49 -9.43
N ILE A 42 -14.72 13.23 -9.35
CA ILE A 42 -14.01 12.68 -8.18
C ILE A 42 -12.64 13.35 -8.02
N ILE A 43 -11.84 13.43 -9.09
CA ILE A 43 -10.49 14.04 -9.04
C ILE A 43 -10.59 15.54 -8.73
N SER A 44 -11.54 16.26 -9.34
CA SER A 44 -11.76 17.68 -9.04
C SER A 44 -12.13 17.93 -7.58
N THR A 45 -12.88 17.00 -6.96
CA THR A 45 -13.24 17.10 -5.54
C THR A 45 -12.06 16.74 -4.65
N MET A 46 -11.30 15.69 -5.01
CA MET A 46 -10.13 15.20 -4.29
C MET A 46 -9.01 16.26 -4.22
N PHE A 47 -8.81 16.99 -5.32
CA PHE A 47 -7.77 18.01 -5.46
C PHE A 47 -8.29 19.44 -5.25
N ASN A 48 -9.40 19.59 -4.52
CA ASN A 48 -9.90 20.91 -4.18
C ASN A 48 -8.88 21.67 -3.32
N LYS A 49 -8.46 22.85 -3.78
CA LYS A 49 -7.40 23.66 -3.15
C LYS A 49 -7.61 23.90 -1.66
N LYS A 50 -8.81 24.31 -1.24
CA LYS A 50 -9.11 24.59 0.18
C LYS A 50 -8.98 23.33 1.04
N PHE A 51 -9.41 22.19 0.52
CA PHE A 51 -9.30 20.92 1.22
C PHE A 51 -7.84 20.48 1.34
N LEU A 52 -7.06 20.59 0.25
CA LEU A 52 -5.64 20.23 0.28
C LEU A 52 -4.83 21.17 1.17
N ASP A 53 -5.08 22.46 1.16
CA ASP A 53 -4.41 23.42 2.04
C ASP A 53 -4.58 23.04 3.53
N GLU A 54 -5.75 22.53 3.92
CA GLU A 54 -5.97 21.97 5.27
C GLU A 54 -5.33 20.59 5.45
N LEU A 55 -5.36 19.73 4.44
CA LEU A 55 -4.79 18.39 4.48
C LEU A 55 -3.27 18.42 4.72
N PHE A 56 -2.56 19.35 4.07
CA PHE A 56 -1.10 19.49 4.12
C PHE A 56 -0.58 20.18 5.40
N LYS A 57 -1.46 20.71 6.24
CA LYS A 57 -1.04 21.19 7.57
C LYS A 57 -0.52 20.03 8.40
N PRO A 58 0.56 20.23 9.19
CA PRO A 58 1.03 19.20 10.11
C PRO A 58 -0.07 18.80 11.10
N GLN A 59 -0.54 17.56 11.02
CA GLN A 59 -1.64 17.05 11.83
C GLN A 59 -1.57 15.53 12.00
N GLU A 60 -2.27 15.02 13.00
CA GLU A 60 -2.40 13.58 13.20
C GLU A 60 -3.28 12.93 12.13
N LEU A 61 -3.18 11.61 12.01
CA LEU A 61 -4.05 10.87 11.13
C LEU A 61 -5.49 10.92 11.62
N TYR A 62 -6.42 11.00 10.67
CA TYR A 62 -7.83 10.76 10.96
C TYR A 62 -8.06 9.34 11.47
N SER A 63 -9.09 9.16 12.29
CA SER A 63 -9.55 7.83 12.67
C SER A 63 -9.98 7.04 11.42
N LYS A 64 -9.86 5.71 11.46
CA LYS A 64 -10.29 4.83 10.35
C LYS A 64 -11.73 5.12 9.91
N LYS A 65 -12.62 5.40 10.87
CA LYS A 65 -14.03 5.76 10.62
C LYS A 65 -14.15 7.11 9.90
N ALA A 66 -13.45 8.13 10.36
CA ALA A 66 -13.48 9.46 9.74
C ALA A 66 -12.91 9.43 8.32
N LEU A 67 -11.77 8.75 8.12
CA LEU A 67 -11.16 8.61 6.80
C LEU A 67 -12.09 7.86 5.83
N ARG A 68 -12.75 6.79 6.29
CA ARG A 68 -13.79 6.09 5.50
C ARG A 68 -14.92 7.02 5.07
N THR A 69 -15.43 7.86 5.98
CA THR A 69 -16.48 8.84 5.64
C THR A 69 -16.01 9.85 4.59
N VAL A 70 -14.75 10.26 4.63
CA VAL A 70 -14.19 11.15 3.59
C VAL A 70 -14.21 10.46 2.22
N PHE A 71 -13.73 9.21 2.12
CA PHE A 71 -13.74 8.46 0.86
C PHE A 71 -15.14 8.09 0.38
N ASP A 72 -16.08 7.85 1.29
CA ASP A 72 -17.48 7.65 0.95
C ASP A 72 -18.08 8.88 0.25
N ARG A 73 -17.88 10.07 0.83
CA ARG A 73 -18.28 11.33 0.20
C ARG A 73 -17.57 11.57 -1.13
N LEU A 74 -16.30 11.20 -1.23
CA LEU A 74 -15.49 11.37 -2.44
C LEU A 74 -16.01 10.50 -3.60
N ALA A 75 -16.29 9.22 -3.34
CA ALA A 75 -16.83 8.31 -4.36
C ALA A 75 -18.21 8.77 -4.87
N HIS A 76 -19.00 9.41 -3.99
CA HIS A 76 -20.32 9.96 -4.29
C HIS A 76 -20.31 11.42 -4.75
N ALA A 77 -19.15 12.04 -4.91
CA ALA A 77 -19.04 13.42 -5.42
C ALA A 77 -19.51 13.53 -6.88
N SER A 78 -19.44 12.43 -7.63
CA SER A 78 -19.90 12.35 -9.02
C SER A 78 -21.37 11.95 -9.14
N ILE A 79 -21.83 11.76 -10.37
CA ILE A 79 -23.14 11.20 -10.74
C ILE A 79 -23.31 9.71 -10.34
N MET A 80 -22.24 8.99 -10.06
CA MET A 80 -22.27 7.58 -9.68
C MET A 80 -22.81 7.40 -8.25
N ARG A 81 -23.62 6.37 -8.02
CA ARG A 81 -24.11 5.98 -6.70
C ARG A 81 -23.76 4.53 -6.41
N LEU A 82 -22.94 4.32 -5.38
CA LEU A 82 -22.55 2.99 -4.92
C LEU A 82 -23.44 2.57 -3.75
N ASN A 83 -23.76 1.28 -3.69
CA ASN A 83 -24.43 0.72 -2.52
C ASN A 83 -23.43 0.53 -1.37
N GLN A 84 -23.93 0.32 -0.15
CA GLN A 84 -23.08 0.15 1.05
C GLN A 84 -22.06 -0.99 0.88
N ALA A 85 -22.50 -2.16 0.41
CA ALA A 85 -21.62 -3.31 0.22
C ALA A 85 -20.48 -3.01 -0.77
N SER A 86 -20.76 -2.26 -1.84
CA SER A 86 -19.78 -1.86 -2.84
C SER A 86 -18.80 -0.83 -2.29
N MET A 87 -19.28 0.12 -1.48
CA MET A 87 -18.42 1.07 -0.79
C MET A 87 -17.51 0.39 0.23
N ASP A 88 -18.05 -0.60 0.95
CA ASP A 88 -17.28 -1.37 1.92
C ASP A 88 -16.15 -2.13 1.23
N LYS A 89 -16.46 -2.82 0.12
CA LYS A 89 -15.47 -3.54 -0.67
C LYS A 89 -14.43 -2.63 -1.31
N LEU A 90 -14.86 -1.47 -1.82
CA LEU A 90 -13.96 -0.46 -2.39
C LEU A 90 -12.92 -0.02 -1.37
N TYR A 91 -13.35 0.35 -0.16
CA TYR A 91 -12.45 0.80 0.90
C TYR A 91 -11.50 -0.31 1.37
N ASP A 92 -11.99 -1.54 1.48
CA ASP A 92 -11.18 -2.70 1.85
C ASP A 92 -10.10 -2.99 0.80
N LEU A 93 -10.44 -2.91 -0.49
CA LEU A 93 -9.47 -3.06 -1.58
C LEU A 93 -8.41 -1.96 -1.57
N MET A 94 -8.81 -0.70 -1.44
CA MET A 94 -7.89 0.45 -1.38
C MET A 94 -6.90 0.30 -0.24
N THR A 95 -7.40 -0.01 0.96
CA THR A 95 -6.59 -0.09 2.17
C THR A 95 -5.65 -1.29 2.15
N MET A 96 -6.12 -2.46 1.70
CA MET A 96 -5.26 -3.65 1.59
C MET A 96 -4.21 -3.49 0.49
N ALA A 97 -4.54 -2.84 -0.63
CA ALA A 97 -3.58 -2.57 -1.71
C ALA A 97 -2.47 -1.62 -1.27
N PHE A 98 -2.82 -0.48 -0.66
CA PHE A 98 -1.79 0.45 -0.20
C PHE A 98 -0.99 -0.13 0.98
N LYS A 99 -1.63 -0.88 1.89
CA LYS A 99 -0.92 -1.64 2.94
C LYS A 99 0.15 -2.55 2.35
N TYR A 100 -0.20 -3.32 1.32
CA TYR A 100 0.73 -4.22 0.65
C TYR A 100 1.93 -3.47 0.07
N GLN A 101 1.68 -2.33 -0.60
CA GLN A 101 2.74 -1.49 -1.16
C GLN A 101 3.68 -0.92 -0.08
N VAL A 102 3.14 -0.45 1.05
CA VAL A 102 3.96 0.05 2.17
C VAL A 102 4.83 -1.05 2.79
N LEU A 103 4.33 -2.28 2.86
CA LEU A 103 5.10 -3.43 3.34
C LEU A 103 6.24 -3.80 2.38
N LEU A 104 6.01 -3.68 1.07
CA LEU A 104 7.01 -3.99 0.05
C LEU A 104 8.07 -2.92 -0.18
N CYS A 105 7.87 -1.68 0.30
CA CYS A 105 8.86 -0.61 0.15
C CYS A 105 10.19 -1.00 0.82
N PRO A 106 11.31 -1.12 0.08
CA PRO A 106 12.59 -1.48 0.67
C PRO A 106 13.11 -0.38 1.60
N ARG A 107 13.07 0.89 1.15
CA ARG A 107 13.39 2.06 1.97
C ARG A 107 12.12 2.80 2.38
N PRO A 108 12.09 3.44 3.56
CA PRO A 108 10.98 4.31 3.96
C PRO A 108 10.72 5.44 2.96
N LYS A 109 11.78 6.00 2.35
CA LYS A 109 11.68 7.03 1.31
C LYS A 109 10.99 6.54 0.03
N ASP A 110 11.00 5.24 -0.26
CA ASP A 110 10.37 4.69 -1.47
C ASP A 110 8.84 4.81 -1.43
N ILE A 111 8.22 5.07 -0.27
CA ILE A 111 6.80 5.42 -0.14
C ILE A 111 6.47 6.67 -0.97
N LEU A 112 7.42 7.63 -1.07
CA LEU A 112 7.22 8.81 -1.90
C LEU A 112 7.18 8.46 -3.39
N LEU A 113 7.96 7.47 -3.83
CA LEU A 113 7.92 6.98 -5.22
C LEU A 113 6.57 6.31 -5.54
N VAL A 114 5.99 5.59 -4.57
CA VAL A 114 4.63 5.05 -4.68
C VAL A 114 3.63 6.18 -4.91
N SER A 115 3.69 7.22 -4.08
CA SER A 115 2.83 8.40 -4.22
C SER A 115 3.01 9.12 -5.55
N PHE A 116 4.24 9.21 -6.05
CA PHE A 116 4.52 9.79 -7.36
C PHE A 116 3.95 8.95 -8.50
N ASN A 117 4.00 7.61 -8.42
CA ASN A 117 3.31 6.74 -9.40
C ASN A 117 1.78 6.96 -9.39
N HIS A 118 1.16 7.10 -8.21
CA HIS A 118 -0.27 7.46 -8.14
C HIS A 118 -0.54 8.83 -8.75
N MET A 119 0.27 9.84 -8.43
CA MET A 119 0.14 11.19 -9.00
C MET A 119 0.31 11.21 -10.52
N ASP A 120 1.29 10.47 -11.04
CA ASP A 120 1.54 10.34 -12.48
C ASP A 120 0.30 9.76 -13.19
N ALA A 121 -0.32 8.74 -12.61
CA ALA A 121 -1.54 8.16 -13.17
C ALA A 121 -2.78 9.06 -13.02
N ILE A 122 -2.90 9.79 -11.90
CA ILE A 122 -3.98 10.77 -11.71
C ILE A 122 -3.87 11.88 -12.77
N LYS A 123 -2.67 12.37 -13.05
CA LYS A 123 -2.42 13.33 -14.14
C LYS A 123 -2.87 12.77 -15.48
N GLU A 124 -2.57 11.51 -15.77
CA GLU A 124 -2.99 10.85 -17.00
C GLU A 124 -4.53 10.78 -17.14
N PHE A 125 -5.27 10.56 -16.05
CA PHE A 125 -6.75 10.57 -16.09
C PHE A 125 -7.34 11.93 -16.47
N VAL A 126 -6.67 13.04 -16.14
CA VAL A 126 -7.19 14.41 -16.35
C VAL A 126 -6.39 15.22 -17.37
N LYS A 127 -5.53 14.58 -18.15
CA LYS A 127 -4.65 15.25 -19.13
C LYS A 127 -5.37 16.17 -20.12
N ASP A 128 -6.63 15.86 -20.43
CA ASP A 128 -7.45 16.63 -21.37
C ASP A 128 -8.22 17.80 -20.71
N ILE A 129 -8.05 18.02 -19.40
CA ILE A 129 -8.81 19.01 -18.63
C ILE A 129 -7.84 19.94 -17.90
N PRO A 130 -7.45 21.07 -18.53
CA PRO A 130 -6.39 21.94 -18.01
C PRO A 130 -6.62 22.46 -16.59
N CYS A 131 -7.87 22.76 -16.22
CA CYS A 131 -8.18 23.31 -14.91
C CYS A 131 -7.94 22.30 -13.76
N ILE A 132 -8.31 21.03 -13.94
CA ILE A 132 -8.08 19.97 -12.95
C ILE A 132 -6.60 19.57 -12.97
N LEU A 133 -6.01 19.47 -14.16
CA LEU A 133 -4.58 19.15 -14.31
C LEU A 133 -3.70 20.14 -13.55
N THR A 134 -4.01 21.43 -13.62
CA THR A 134 -3.30 22.48 -12.86
C THR A 134 -3.37 22.25 -11.35
N GLN A 135 -4.54 21.85 -10.82
CA GLN A 135 -4.71 21.55 -9.39
C GLN A 135 -3.89 20.32 -8.95
N VAL A 136 -3.86 19.28 -9.80
CA VAL A 136 -3.06 18.08 -9.57
C VAL A 136 -1.56 18.43 -9.60
N ASP A 137 -1.13 19.26 -10.54
CA ASP A 137 0.26 19.73 -10.66
C ASP A 137 0.71 20.58 -9.46
N GLU A 138 -0.14 21.52 -8.99
CA GLU A 138 0.13 22.29 -7.76
C GLU A 138 0.36 21.35 -6.57
N THR A 139 -0.47 20.31 -6.44
CA THR A 139 -0.37 19.33 -5.36
C THR A 139 0.90 18.48 -5.46
N TYR A 140 1.29 18.12 -6.69
CA TYR A 140 2.53 17.41 -6.95
C TYR A 140 3.73 18.26 -6.52
N GLN A 141 3.75 19.53 -6.90
CA GLN A 141 4.81 20.45 -6.50
C GLN A 141 4.89 20.59 -4.96
N GLN A 142 3.74 20.70 -4.28
CA GLN A 142 3.71 20.72 -2.81
C GLN A 142 4.28 19.43 -2.21
N LEU A 143 3.96 18.25 -2.76
CA LEU A 143 4.56 16.98 -2.30
C LEU A 143 6.08 16.99 -2.42
N ILE A 144 6.62 17.40 -3.57
CA ILE A 144 8.06 17.44 -3.80
C ILE A 144 8.73 18.40 -2.80
N GLN A 145 8.17 19.61 -2.63
CA GLN A 145 8.72 20.61 -1.72
C GLN A 145 8.76 20.14 -0.26
N ILE A 146 7.70 19.45 0.19
CA ILE A 146 7.56 19.03 1.59
C ILE A 146 8.36 17.76 1.89
N TYR A 147 8.34 16.76 0.99
CA TYR A 147 8.82 15.41 1.30
C TYR A 147 10.22 15.10 0.78
N THR A 148 10.68 15.70 -0.32
CA THR A 148 12.00 15.37 -0.90
C THR A 148 13.16 15.73 0.02
N ASN A 149 12.97 16.77 0.85
CA ASN A 149 13.97 17.27 1.81
C ASN A 149 13.93 16.56 3.17
N LEU A 150 13.01 15.63 3.39
CA LEU A 150 12.92 14.91 4.66
C LEU A 150 14.09 13.95 4.84
N SER A 151 14.54 13.84 6.09
CA SER A 151 15.54 12.86 6.48
C SER A 151 15.01 11.43 6.45
N SER A 152 15.91 10.45 6.41
CA SER A 152 15.55 9.02 6.53
C SER A 152 14.79 8.70 7.82
N GLY A 153 15.11 9.41 8.92
CA GLY A 153 14.43 9.24 10.20
C GLY A 153 12.98 9.72 10.16
N GLU A 154 12.71 10.86 9.52
CA GLU A 154 11.35 11.36 9.34
C GLU A 154 10.51 10.44 8.44
N PHE A 155 11.10 9.93 7.35
CA PHE A 155 10.44 8.92 6.53
C PHE A 155 10.19 7.62 7.28
N GLN A 156 11.10 7.21 8.18
CA GLN A 156 10.87 6.05 9.04
C GLN A 156 9.69 6.28 9.99
N LEU A 157 9.54 7.48 10.55
CA LEU A 157 8.38 7.84 11.37
C LEU A 157 7.08 7.85 10.56
N ILE A 158 7.11 8.33 9.31
CA ILE A 158 5.97 8.25 8.37
C ILE A 158 5.60 6.78 8.13
N ARG A 159 6.58 5.94 7.78
CA ARG A 159 6.36 4.50 7.55
C ARG A 159 5.77 3.82 8.78
N GLN A 160 6.33 4.07 9.97
CA GLN A 160 5.82 3.53 11.22
C GLN A 160 4.36 3.96 11.45
N THR A 161 4.05 5.24 11.22
CA THR A 161 2.69 5.78 11.39
C THR A 161 1.70 5.09 10.44
N LEU A 162 2.08 4.86 9.18
CA LEU A 162 1.29 4.09 8.21
C LEU A 162 1.11 2.62 8.64
N LEU A 163 2.18 1.97 9.09
CA LEU A 163 2.12 0.57 9.54
C LEU A 163 1.19 0.40 10.75
N ILE A 164 1.21 1.33 11.70
CA ILE A 164 0.28 1.37 12.83
C ILE A 164 -1.16 1.59 12.34
N PHE A 165 -1.37 2.50 11.38
CA PHE A 165 -2.70 2.70 10.79
C PHE A 165 -3.24 1.40 10.17
N PHE A 166 -2.41 0.65 9.45
CA PHE A 166 -2.77 -0.62 8.81
C PHE A 166 -2.72 -1.85 9.73
N GLN A 167 -2.41 -1.65 11.01
CA GLN A 167 -2.36 -2.72 11.99
C GLN A 167 -3.74 -3.40 12.11
N ASP A 168 -3.70 -4.72 12.27
CA ASP A 168 -4.85 -5.63 12.44
C ASP A 168 -5.85 -5.64 11.27
N MET A 169 -5.50 -5.04 10.13
CA MET A 169 -6.30 -5.14 8.90
C MET A 169 -5.95 -6.42 8.14
N HIS A 170 -6.79 -7.44 8.28
CA HIS A 170 -6.59 -8.77 7.69
C HIS A 170 -7.75 -9.17 6.76
N ILE A 171 -8.12 -8.28 5.86
CA ILE A 171 -9.22 -8.50 4.93
C ILE A 171 -8.72 -9.32 3.74
N ARG A 172 -9.47 -10.36 3.38
CA ARG A 172 -9.17 -11.19 2.21
C ARG A 172 -9.48 -10.43 0.93
N VAL A 173 -8.58 -10.52 -0.04
CA VAL A 173 -8.70 -9.84 -1.32
C VAL A 173 -8.37 -10.83 -2.43
N SER A 174 -9.36 -11.12 -3.28
CA SER A 174 -9.27 -12.15 -4.33
C SER A 174 -8.04 -12.01 -5.24
N ILE A 175 -7.70 -10.79 -5.66
CA ILE A 175 -6.52 -10.55 -6.51
C ILE A 175 -5.21 -10.94 -5.83
N PHE A 176 -5.06 -10.69 -4.52
CA PHE A 176 -3.87 -11.08 -3.76
C PHE A 176 -3.83 -12.56 -3.42
N LEU A 177 -4.99 -13.18 -3.24
CA LEU A 177 -5.11 -14.63 -3.07
C LEU A 177 -4.71 -15.37 -4.35
N LYS A 178 -5.23 -14.93 -5.51
CA LYS A 178 -4.88 -15.47 -6.84
C LYS A 178 -3.39 -15.32 -7.13
N ASP A 179 -2.80 -14.19 -6.73
CA ASP A 179 -1.36 -13.93 -6.90
C ASP A 179 -0.46 -14.64 -5.89
N LYS A 180 -1.05 -15.37 -4.93
CA LYS A 180 -0.35 -16.08 -3.85
C LYS A 180 0.50 -15.19 -2.94
N VAL A 181 0.21 -13.88 -2.94
CA VAL A 181 0.88 -12.91 -2.06
C VAL A 181 0.12 -12.71 -0.74
N GLN A 182 -1.08 -13.27 -0.63
CA GLN A 182 -1.87 -13.29 0.60
C GLN A 182 -2.30 -14.72 0.99
N ASN A 183 -2.38 -14.96 2.29
CA ASN A 183 -2.90 -16.19 2.88
C ASN A 183 -4.42 -16.11 3.08
N SER A 184 -5.06 -17.27 3.24
CA SER A 184 -6.50 -17.36 3.53
C SER A 184 -6.92 -16.61 4.80
N ASN A 185 -6.01 -16.43 5.76
CA ASN A 185 -6.22 -15.62 6.96
C ASN A 185 -6.06 -14.09 6.74
N GLY A 186 -5.92 -13.63 5.49
CA GLY A 186 -5.80 -12.21 5.15
C GLY A 186 -4.41 -11.60 5.41
N ARG A 187 -3.41 -12.38 5.85
CA ARG A 187 -2.03 -11.91 6.04
C ARG A 187 -1.24 -11.99 4.74
N PHE A 188 -0.37 -11.00 4.52
CA PHE A 188 0.53 -10.98 3.38
C PHE A 188 1.74 -11.90 3.58
N VAL A 189 2.19 -12.51 2.49
CA VAL A 189 3.45 -13.23 2.37
C VAL A 189 4.42 -12.29 1.65
N LEU A 190 5.48 -11.89 2.35
CA LEU A 190 6.49 -10.98 1.79
C LEU A 190 7.65 -11.77 1.18
N PRO A 191 8.21 -11.30 0.06
CA PRO A 191 9.39 -11.91 -0.54
C PRO A 191 10.60 -11.75 0.40
N THR A 192 11.39 -12.82 0.50
CA THR A 192 12.65 -12.84 1.27
C THR A 192 13.88 -12.60 0.39
N SER A 193 13.68 -12.27 -0.89
CA SER A 193 14.74 -12.01 -1.87
C SER A 193 14.29 -10.96 -2.87
N GLY A 194 15.21 -10.45 -3.68
CA GLY A 194 14.94 -9.40 -4.66
C GLY A 194 16.01 -8.30 -4.69
N PRO A 195 15.73 -7.18 -5.37
CA PRO A 195 16.66 -6.07 -5.44
C PRO A 195 16.85 -5.45 -4.05
N VAL A 196 18.10 -5.28 -3.64
CA VAL A 196 18.42 -4.52 -2.43
C VAL A 196 18.17 -3.04 -2.67
N PRO A 197 17.85 -2.26 -1.62
CA PRO A 197 17.72 -0.81 -1.74
C PRO A 197 18.87 -0.13 -2.49
N TYR A 198 18.58 0.91 -3.26
CA TYR A 198 19.63 1.73 -3.88
C TYR A 198 20.57 2.31 -2.81
N GLY A 199 21.87 2.26 -3.09
CA GLY A 199 22.93 2.67 -2.18
C GLY A 199 23.32 1.61 -1.13
N THR A 200 22.71 0.41 -1.16
CA THR A 200 23.08 -0.68 -0.25
C THR A 200 23.87 -1.79 -0.96
N GLN A 201 24.72 -2.47 -0.21
CA GLN A 201 25.46 -3.63 -0.70
C GLN A 201 24.61 -4.89 -0.60
N VAL A 202 24.79 -5.80 -1.54
CA VAL A 202 24.14 -7.12 -1.50
C VAL A 202 24.59 -7.87 -0.24
N PRO A 203 23.66 -8.38 0.59
CA PRO A 203 23.98 -9.18 1.77
C PRO A 203 24.85 -10.39 1.42
N GLY A 204 25.68 -10.85 2.35
CA GLY A 204 26.54 -12.01 2.14
C GLY A 204 28.02 -11.71 2.32
N LEU A 205 28.43 -10.44 2.21
CA LEU A 205 29.83 -10.05 2.30
C LEU A 205 30.22 -9.63 3.72
N ILE A 206 31.24 -10.29 4.28
CA ILE A 206 31.84 -9.94 5.58
C ILE A 206 33.22 -9.33 5.30
N ARG A 207 33.48 -8.14 5.86
CA ARG A 207 34.77 -7.45 5.76
C ARG A 207 35.36 -7.28 7.16
N MET A 208 36.61 -7.68 7.34
CA MET A 208 37.36 -7.51 8.58
C MET A 208 38.36 -6.38 8.39
N PHE A 209 38.31 -5.37 9.25
CA PHE A 209 39.21 -4.23 9.22
C PHE A 209 40.21 -4.30 10.38
N SER A 210 41.44 -3.86 10.14
CA SER A 210 42.45 -3.66 11.18
C SER A 210 42.11 -2.45 12.05
N CYS A 211 42.79 -2.31 13.19
CA CYS A 211 42.75 -1.10 14.02
C CYS A 211 43.18 0.18 13.29
N THR A 212 43.85 0.05 12.13
CA THR A 212 44.23 1.17 11.27
C THR A 212 43.18 1.52 10.20
N GLY A 213 42.03 0.83 10.19
CA GLY A 213 40.96 1.04 9.21
C GLY A 213 41.20 0.38 7.84
N LYS A 214 42.32 -0.32 7.64
CA LYS A 214 42.58 -1.09 6.42
C LYS A 214 41.85 -2.43 6.42
N GLU A 215 41.22 -2.79 5.31
CA GLU A 215 40.61 -4.11 5.11
C GLU A 215 41.69 -5.20 5.09
N VAL A 216 41.53 -6.22 5.95
CA VAL A 216 42.50 -7.31 6.15
C VAL A 216 41.98 -8.62 5.58
N SER A 217 40.67 -8.85 5.63
CA SER A 217 40.05 -10.09 5.17
C SER A 217 38.64 -9.86 4.66
N ARG A 218 38.26 -10.70 3.69
CA ARG A 218 36.95 -10.70 3.03
C ARG A 218 36.42 -12.12 2.99
N LEU A 219 35.25 -12.34 3.58
CA LEU A 219 34.55 -13.62 3.59
C LEU A 219 33.17 -13.46 2.95
N GLN A 220 32.63 -14.56 2.44
CA GLN A 220 31.29 -14.60 1.89
C GLN A 220 30.48 -15.70 2.58
N PHE A 221 29.28 -15.36 3.04
CA PHE A 221 28.32 -16.33 3.56
C PHE A 221 27.15 -16.50 2.60
N SER A 222 26.66 -17.74 2.49
CA SER A 222 25.47 -18.06 1.71
C SER A 222 24.24 -17.54 2.47
N ASN A 223 23.66 -16.44 1.97
CA ASN A 223 22.51 -15.77 2.57
C ASN A 223 21.15 -16.45 2.26
N GLY A 224 21.15 -17.53 1.46
CA GLY A 224 19.95 -18.30 1.10
C GLY A 224 18.94 -17.57 0.22
N GLY A 225 19.26 -16.36 -0.28
CA GLY A 225 18.34 -15.54 -1.08
C GLY A 225 18.97 -15.06 -2.38
N ASN A 226 18.14 -14.83 -3.40
CA ASN A 226 18.57 -14.26 -4.66
C ASN A 226 18.51 -12.72 -4.59
N TYR A 227 19.57 -12.11 -4.08
CA TYR A 227 19.66 -10.65 -3.93
C TYR A 227 20.48 -10.04 -5.05
N ASN A 228 19.95 -8.99 -5.66
CA ASN A 228 20.62 -8.24 -6.72
C ASN A 228 20.77 -6.77 -6.34
N ALA A 229 21.83 -6.11 -6.83
CA ALA A 229 21.99 -4.68 -6.63
C ALA A 229 20.87 -3.90 -7.35
N ALA A 230 20.39 -2.80 -6.75
CA ALA A 230 19.53 -1.87 -7.47
C ALA A 230 20.29 -1.27 -8.65
N ILE A 231 19.66 -1.27 -9.83
CA ILE A 231 20.28 -0.78 -11.07
C ILE A 231 20.46 0.74 -11.03
N ARG A 232 19.45 1.48 -10.53
CA ARG A 232 19.46 2.95 -10.43
C ARG A 232 18.50 3.45 -9.36
N GLU A 233 18.64 4.71 -8.97
CA GLU A 233 17.68 5.37 -8.07
C GLU A 233 16.43 5.82 -8.84
N GLY A 234 15.26 5.73 -8.19
CA GLY A 234 14.00 6.25 -8.71
C GLY A 234 13.98 7.78 -8.74
N SER A 235 13.36 8.37 -9.77
CA SER A 235 13.21 9.82 -9.88
C SER A 235 12.25 10.37 -8.83
N PHE A 236 12.71 11.39 -8.10
CA PHE A 236 11.90 12.21 -7.18
C PHE A 236 11.48 13.56 -7.78
N GLU A 237 11.79 13.79 -9.05
CA GLU A 237 11.38 14.97 -9.80
C GLU A 237 9.95 14.82 -10.33
N ILE A 238 9.35 15.91 -10.81
CA ILE A 238 8.00 15.87 -11.43
C ILE A 238 7.96 14.85 -12.57
N PHE A 239 9.03 14.75 -13.35
CA PHE A 239 9.16 13.81 -14.46
C PHE A 239 10.32 12.84 -14.25
N GLY A 240 10.16 11.60 -14.68
CA GLY A 240 11.21 10.60 -14.71
C GLY A 240 10.70 9.21 -14.35
N ASP A 241 11.54 8.19 -14.58
CA ASP A 241 11.21 6.83 -14.20
C ASP A 241 11.31 6.66 -12.67
N ARG A 242 10.25 6.13 -12.04
CA ARG A 242 10.23 5.80 -10.61
C ARG A 242 11.01 4.54 -10.29
N VAL A 243 11.30 3.70 -11.30
CA VAL A 243 12.11 2.46 -11.16
C VAL A 243 11.46 1.47 -10.18
N THR A 244 10.16 1.63 -9.92
CA THR A 244 9.36 0.77 -9.06
C THR A 244 7.99 0.56 -9.69
N LYS A 245 7.49 -0.69 -9.61
CA LYS A 245 6.13 -1.04 -10.01
C LYS A 245 5.11 -0.74 -8.89
N LEU A 246 5.56 -0.43 -7.68
CA LEU A 246 4.68 -0.09 -6.55
C LEU A 246 3.95 1.25 -6.82
N GLY A 247 2.67 1.32 -6.52
CA GLY A 247 1.83 2.51 -6.81
C GLY A 247 1.33 2.59 -8.26
N THR A 248 1.65 1.59 -9.10
CA THR A 248 1.04 1.45 -10.43
C THR A 248 -0.23 0.60 -10.37
N ASN A 249 -1.07 0.71 -11.41
CA ASN A 249 -2.37 0.02 -11.44
C ASN A 249 -2.24 -1.51 -11.50
N MET A 250 -2.45 -2.18 -10.37
CA MET A 250 -2.40 -3.64 -10.24
C MET A 250 -3.64 -4.39 -10.78
N TYR A 251 -4.71 -3.65 -11.12
CA TYR A 251 -6.02 -4.18 -11.51
C TYR A 251 -6.20 -4.32 -13.02
N SER A 252 -5.21 -3.90 -13.82
CA SER A 252 -5.28 -4.00 -15.29
C SER A 252 -5.22 -5.45 -15.77
N VAL A 253 -6.09 -5.81 -16.73
CA VAL A 253 -6.23 -7.18 -17.29
C VAL A 253 -4.97 -7.63 -18.04
N SER A 254 -4.17 -6.70 -18.56
CA SER A 254 -2.89 -6.95 -19.21
C SER A 254 -1.75 -7.00 -18.19
N ARG A 255 -1.63 -8.13 -17.48
CA ARG A 255 -0.47 -8.39 -16.62
C ARG A 255 0.66 -9.03 -17.45
N PRO A 256 1.88 -8.49 -17.44
CA PRO A 256 3.06 -9.35 -17.41
C PRO A 256 3.15 -9.88 -15.98
N VAL A 257 2.66 -11.09 -15.75
CA VAL A 257 2.90 -11.81 -14.50
C VAL A 257 4.39 -12.11 -14.43
N GLU A 258 5.14 -11.27 -13.74
CA GLU A 258 6.50 -11.57 -13.30
C GLU A 258 6.49 -11.68 -11.78
N THR A 259 6.05 -12.83 -11.27
CA THR A 259 6.37 -13.29 -9.91
C THR A 259 7.79 -13.84 -9.80
N LEU A 260 8.68 -13.44 -10.71
CA LEU A 260 10.12 -13.67 -10.63
C LEU A 260 10.82 -12.43 -11.18
N ILE A 261 11.39 -11.61 -10.31
CA ILE A 261 12.37 -10.59 -10.73
C ILE A 261 13.67 -11.33 -11.02
N SER A 262 13.73 -11.99 -12.17
CA SER A 262 14.96 -12.44 -12.81
C SER A 262 14.99 -11.83 -14.20
N GLY A 263 15.72 -10.73 -14.35
CA GLY A 263 16.01 -10.17 -15.66
C GLY A 263 16.88 -11.15 -16.44
N THR A 264 16.38 -11.68 -17.55
CA THR A 264 17.22 -12.01 -18.70
C THR A 264 16.40 -11.81 -19.97
N SER A 265 16.75 -10.80 -20.74
CA SER A 265 16.28 -10.58 -22.09
C SER A 265 16.93 -11.60 -23.03
N THR A 266 16.15 -12.52 -23.57
CA THR A 266 16.47 -13.23 -24.82
C THR A 266 15.22 -13.39 -25.66
N ASN A 267 15.24 -12.81 -26.85
CA ASN A 267 14.25 -13.00 -27.90
C ASN A 267 14.08 -14.49 -28.22
N SER A 268 12.85 -14.98 -28.24
CA SER A 268 12.43 -15.94 -29.26
C SER A 268 10.91 -15.92 -29.42
N ALA A 269 10.48 -15.69 -30.65
CA ALA A 269 9.10 -15.79 -31.07
C ALA A 269 8.70 -17.26 -31.31
N GLN A 270 7.38 -17.49 -31.25
CA GLN A 270 6.58 -18.58 -31.84
C GLN A 270 5.93 -19.60 -30.89
N HIS A 271 4.63 -19.83 -31.18
CA HIS A 271 3.66 -20.83 -30.69
C HIS A 271 2.99 -20.56 -29.33
N ALA A 272 1.66 -20.59 -29.16
CA ALA A 272 0.52 -20.80 -30.07
C ALA A 272 -0.72 -20.11 -29.48
N LYS A 273 -1.52 -19.43 -30.32
CA LYS A 273 -2.81 -18.84 -29.94
C LYS A 273 -3.83 -19.95 -29.64
N VAL A 274 -4.23 -20.11 -28.38
CA VAL A 274 -5.50 -20.76 -28.04
C VAL A 274 -6.52 -19.64 -27.84
N ASN A 275 -7.40 -19.46 -28.82
CA ASN A 275 -8.52 -18.54 -28.76
C ASN A 275 -9.52 -19.01 -27.69
N MET A 276 -9.52 -18.40 -26.51
CA MET A 276 -10.67 -18.41 -25.60
C MET A 276 -11.48 -17.13 -25.79
N ALA A 277 -12.09 -16.99 -26.97
CA ALA A 277 -13.18 -16.04 -27.17
C ALA A 277 -14.51 -16.79 -26.88
N PRO A 278 -15.39 -16.29 -26.00
CA PRO A 278 -16.69 -16.91 -25.80
C PRO A 278 -17.50 -16.82 -27.10
N ASN A 279 -18.04 -17.93 -27.56
CA ASN A 279 -18.82 -18.02 -28.80
C ASN A 279 -20.04 -17.05 -28.73
N PRO A 280 -20.10 -16.01 -29.57
CA PRO A 280 -21.17 -15.00 -29.49
C PRO A 280 -22.56 -15.58 -29.78
N LEU A 281 -22.64 -16.71 -30.50
CA LEU A 281 -23.88 -17.41 -30.79
C LEU A 281 -24.55 -18.00 -29.53
N ALA A 282 -23.76 -18.48 -28.56
CA ALA A 282 -24.31 -19.08 -27.33
C ALA A 282 -25.02 -18.04 -26.44
N LYS A 283 -24.60 -16.77 -26.51
CA LYS A 283 -25.21 -15.66 -25.76
C LYS A 283 -26.54 -15.23 -26.37
N GLU A 284 -26.66 -15.28 -27.69
CA GLU A 284 -27.92 -14.97 -28.38
C GLU A 284 -28.96 -16.07 -28.19
N GLU A 285 -28.57 -17.35 -28.19
CA GLU A 285 -29.50 -18.46 -27.94
C GLU A 285 -30.03 -18.50 -26.50
N LEU A 286 -29.21 -18.17 -25.50
CA LEU A 286 -29.66 -18.02 -24.11
C LEU A 286 -30.63 -16.83 -23.93
N ASN A 287 -30.41 -15.74 -24.65
CA ASN A 287 -31.33 -14.59 -24.66
C ASN A 287 -32.65 -14.90 -25.37
N LEU A 288 -32.62 -15.72 -26.42
CA LEU A 288 -33.82 -16.21 -27.10
C LEU A 288 -34.63 -17.14 -26.16
N LEU A 289 -33.94 -18.00 -25.40
CA LEU A 289 -34.56 -18.88 -24.40
C LEU A 289 -35.23 -18.09 -23.28
N ALA A 290 -34.58 -17.02 -22.80
CA ALA A 290 -35.15 -16.10 -21.80
C ALA A 290 -36.40 -15.37 -22.31
N ARG A 291 -36.45 -15.05 -23.60
CA ARG A 291 -37.59 -14.37 -24.23
C ARG A 291 -38.77 -15.30 -24.50
N LEU A 292 -38.51 -16.59 -24.71
CA LEU A 292 -39.54 -17.63 -24.90
C LEU A 292 -40.13 -18.13 -23.56
N MET A 293 -39.43 -17.94 -22.43
CA MET A 293 -39.87 -18.37 -21.09
C MET A 293 -40.83 -17.40 -20.37
N GLY A 294 -41.16 -16.25 -20.99
CA GLY A 294 -42.26 -15.38 -20.55
C GLY A 294 -41.99 -14.55 -19.29
N GLY A 295 -41.96 -13.22 -19.42
CA GLY A 295 -41.88 -12.34 -18.25
C GLY A 295 -41.81 -10.84 -18.53
N LEU A 296 -42.95 -10.28 -18.94
CA LEU A 296 -43.47 -8.92 -18.66
C LEU A 296 -42.53 -7.70 -18.82
N GLU A 297 -42.84 -6.89 -19.84
CA GLU A 297 -42.59 -5.45 -19.83
C GLU A 297 -43.25 -4.80 -18.61
N VAL A 298 -42.51 -3.93 -17.92
CA VAL A 298 -43.10 -2.83 -17.14
C VAL A 298 -42.34 -1.54 -17.49
N GLN A 299 -43.04 -0.66 -18.20
CA GLN A 299 -42.64 0.74 -18.36
C GLN A 299 -43.18 1.60 -17.20
N LYS A 300 -42.29 2.46 -16.67
CA LYS A 300 -42.47 3.82 -16.10
C LYS A 300 -43.04 3.97 -14.67
N PRO A 301 -42.82 5.11 -13.96
CA PRO A 301 -42.35 6.43 -14.43
C PRO A 301 -41.16 7.03 -13.64
N GLY A 302 -40.77 8.26 -14.00
CA GLY A 302 -39.49 8.87 -13.68
C GLY A 302 -39.30 9.36 -12.25
N ASN A 303 -38.03 9.35 -11.84
CA ASN A 303 -37.50 10.25 -10.83
C ASN A 303 -36.32 10.97 -11.47
N ALA A 304 -36.37 12.30 -11.45
CA ALA A 304 -35.32 13.19 -11.92
C ALA A 304 -34.14 13.17 -10.93
N ASP A 305 -33.52 12.02 -10.78
CA ASP A 305 -32.21 11.87 -10.17
C ASP A 305 -31.29 11.43 -11.30
N ASN A 306 -30.50 12.36 -11.84
CA ASN A 306 -29.60 12.08 -12.96
C ASN A 306 -28.50 11.05 -12.59
N GLY A 307 -28.45 10.58 -11.35
CA GLY A 307 -27.51 9.56 -10.88
C GLY A 307 -27.86 8.16 -11.37
N PHE A 308 -26.84 7.38 -11.75
CA PHE A 308 -27.01 5.96 -12.04
C PHE A 308 -26.45 5.11 -10.89
N ARG A 309 -27.22 4.11 -10.46
CA ARG A 309 -26.84 3.18 -9.40
C ARG A 309 -25.97 2.08 -9.98
N VAL A 310 -24.83 1.82 -9.35
CA VAL A 310 -23.88 0.81 -9.80
C VAL A 310 -23.55 -0.16 -8.67
N ASN A 311 -23.66 -1.45 -8.96
CA ASN A 311 -23.10 -2.52 -8.13
C ASN A 311 -21.75 -2.91 -8.75
N LEU A 312 -20.64 -2.41 -8.21
CA LEU A 312 -19.30 -2.60 -8.82
C LEU A 312 -18.71 -4.00 -8.57
N PHE A 313 -19.20 -4.72 -7.56
CA PHE A 313 -18.63 -5.98 -7.10
C PHE A 313 -19.70 -7.08 -7.14
N ALA A 314 -19.41 -8.18 -7.84
CA ALA A 314 -20.16 -9.43 -7.65
C ALA A 314 -19.76 -9.97 -6.27
N THR A 315 -20.73 -10.09 -5.38
CA THR A 315 -20.53 -10.56 -4.01
C THR A 315 -20.08 -12.00 -3.99
N ASP A 316 -19.08 -12.29 -3.13
CA ASP A 316 -18.59 -13.57 -2.61
C ASP A 316 -18.13 -14.67 -3.59
N GLU A 317 -18.75 -14.83 -4.76
CA GLU A 317 -18.43 -15.89 -5.73
C GLU A 317 -16.98 -15.82 -6.24
N GLU A 318 -16.48 -14.62 -6.59
CA GLU A 318 -15.09 -14.44 -7.03
C GLU A 318 -14.05 -14.78 -5.93
N GLU A 319 -14.44 -14.67 -4.66
CA GLU A 319 -13.58 -14.97 -3.52
C GLU A 319 -13.61 -16.45 -3.16
N GLU A 320 -14.77 -17.08 -3.26
CA GLU A 320 -14.95 -18.52 -3.08
C GLU A 320 -14.25 -19.33 -4.18
N GLU A 321 -14.33 -18.91 -5.44
CA GLU A 321 -13.58 -19.55 -6.53
C GLU A 321 -12.06 -19.41 -6.35
N ALA A 322 -11.59 -18.26 -5.87
CA ALA A 322 -10.18 -18.05 -5.54
C ALA A 322 -9.72 -18.91 -4.35
N PHE A 323 -10.64 -19.25 -3.45
CA PHE A 323 -10.37 -20.12 -2.31
C PHE A 323 -10.28 -21.60 -2.74
N ILE A 324 -11.21 -22.07 -3.57
CA ILE A 324 -11.28 -23.48 -4.03
C ILE A 324 -10.07 -23.86 -4.90
N SER A 325 -9.49 -22.90 -5.62
CA SER A 325 -8.39 -23.15 -6.56
C SER A 325 -7.00 -23.30 -5.91
N ARG A 326 -6.88 -23.27 -4.57
CA ARG A 326 -5.59 -23.35 -3.86
C ARG A 326 -5.37 -24.72 -3.21
N PRO A 327 -4.17 -25.33 -3.34
CA PRO A 327 -3.79 -26.48 -2.53
C PRO A 327 -3.54 -26.08 -1.07
N ASP A 328 -3.84 -26.97 -0.13
CA ASP A 328 -3.70 -26.78 1.31
C ASP A 328 -2.29 -26.33 1.72
N GLU A 329 -2.28 -25.46 2.73
CA GLU A 329 -1.15 -24.86 3.47
C GLU A 329 0.26 -25.20 2.97
N LEU A 330 0.86 -24.25 2.25
CA LEU A 330 2.30 -24.26 2.05
C LEU A 330 2.98 -24.06 3.41
N LEU A 331 3.68 -25.10 3.88
CA LEU A 331 4.56 -25.13 5.04
C LEU A 331 5.73 -24.15 4.83
N TYR A 332 5.47 -22.86 4.97
CA TYR A 332 6.53 -21.87 5.04
C TYR A 332 7.13 -21.87 6.45
N GLY A 333 8.45 -21.75 6.55
CA GLY A 333 9.13 -21.52 7.82
C GLY A 333 8.63 -20.21 8.44
N VAL A 334 7.65 -20.30 9.36
CA VAL A 334 7.10 -19.14 10.04
C VAL A 334 8.06 -18.71 11.14
N ILE A 335 8.75 -17.58 10.95
CA ILE A 335 9.43 -16.91 12.05
C ILE A 335 8.40 -16.08 12.80
N LYS A 336 7.94 -16.59 13.94
CA LYS A 336 7.08 -15.83 14.86
C LYS A 336 7.95 -14.87 15.67
N ILE A 337 8.00 -13.61 15.27
CA ILE A 337 8.63 -12.56 16.07
C ILE A 337 7.60 -12.06 17.09
N GLN A 338 7.68 -12.55 18.32
CA GLN A 338 6.91 -12.03 19.45
C GLN A 338 7.60 -10.77 19.98
N ALA A 339 6.94 -9.62 19.85
CA ALA A 339 7.39 -8.34 20.41
C ALA A 339 6.79 -8.09 21.82
N THR A 340 6.52 -9.15 22.56
CA THR A 340 6.12 -9.10 23.97
C THR A 340 7.30 -9.54 24.80
N GLN A 341 7.67 -8.73 25.80
CA GLN A 341 8.76 -8.95 26.75
C GLN A 341 8.77 -10.40 27.23
N ASP A 342 9.71 -11.18 26.68
CA ASP A 342 9.93 -12.54 27.15
C ASP A 342 10.57 -12.43 28.54
N GLN A 343 9.86 -12.86 29.57
CA GLN A 343 10.31 -12.74 30.96
C GLN A 343 11.65 -13.46 31.17
N GLN A 344 11.89 -14.54 30.42
CA GLN A 344 13.16 -15.25 30.40
C GLN A 344 14.29 -14.45 29.76
N ALA A 345 14.06 -13.80 28.62
CA ALA A 345 15.06 -12.94 27.98
C ALA A 345 15.39 -11.71 28.85
N THR A 346 14.40 -11.21 29.60
CA THR A 346 14.58 -10.09 30.54
C THR A 346 15.41 -10.50 31.76
N ALA A 347 15.23 -11.73 32.27
CA ALA A 347 16.04 -12.28 33.35
C ALA A 347 17.49 -12.62 32.91
N GLU A 348 17.67 -13.14 31.70
CA GLU A 348 18.98 -13.36 31.08
C GLU A 348 19.72 -12.03 30.85
N LEU A 349 19.04 -11.00 30.33
CA LEU A 349 19.60 -9.66 30.19
C LEU A 349 19.94 -9.00 31.54
N ALA A 350 19.10 -9.20 32.57
CA ALA A 350 19.39 -8.73 33.92
C ALA A 350 20.59 -9.45 34.55
N LYS A 351 20.75 -10.75 34.27
CA LYS A 351 21.92 -11.54 34.68
C LYS A 351 23.19 -11.06 33.98
N ILE A 352 23.13 -10.82 32.68
CA ILE A 352 24.24 -10.25 31.89
C ILE A 352 24.59 -8.84 32.41
N MET A 353 23.61 -7.99 32.72
CA MET A 353 23.84 -6.67 33.33
C MET A 353 24.45 -6.76 34.74
N GLY A 354 24.09 -7.79 35.51
CA GLY A 354 24.71 -8.10 36.80
C GLY A 354 26.17 -8.54 36.67
N GLU A 355 26.51 -9.29 35.63
CA GLU A 355 27.89 -9.70 35.33
C GLU A 355 28.79 -8.54 34.87
N PHE A 356 28.22 -7.46 34.32
CA PHE A 356 28.95 -6.21 34.08
C PHE A 356 29.22 -5.39 35.35
N SER A 357 28.66 -5.80 36.49
CA SER A 357 28.63 -5.04 37.73
C SER A 357 29.35 -5.73 38.89
N GLU A 358 30.58 -6.22 38.72
CA GLU A 358 31.45 -6.50 39.88
C GLU A 358 32.90 -6.11 39.64
N SER A 359 33.30 -4.97 40.20
CA SER A 359 34.44 -4.80 41.12
C SER A 359 34.79 -3.31 41.24
N GLY A 360 34.14 -2.62 42.19
CA GLY A 360 34.50 -1.26 42.61
C GLY A 360 34.46 -1.19 44.13
N ASP A 361 35.64 -1.04 44.71
CA ASP A 361 35.99 -1.00 46.13
C ASP A 361 34.90 -0.58 47.14
N GLN A 362 34.82 -1.36 48.22
CA GLN A 362 34.23 -0.91 49.48
C GLN A 362 34.95 0.35 49.98
N SER A 363 34.24 1.48 49.98
CA SER A 363 34.56 2.62 50.84
C SER A 363 33.26 3.11 51.52
N PRO A 364 33.31 3.53 52.79
CA PRO A 364 32.10 3.84 53.55
C PRO A 364 31.50 5.17 53.07
N ILE A 365 30.23 5.14 52.71
CA ILE A 365 29.44 6.33 52.35
C ILE A 365 29.22 7.17 53.62
N VAL A 366 29.79 8.37 53.62
CA VAL A 366 29.42 9.47 54.51
C VAL A 366 28.06 10.01 54.05
N SER A 367 27.10 10.12 54.96
CA SER A 367 25.75 10.60 54.70
C SER A 367 25.75 12.05 54.17
N SER A 368 25.10 12.24 53.02
CA SER A 368 24.80 13.57 52.48
C SER A 368 23.58 14.13 53.20
N LYS A 369 23.74 15.29 53.83
CA LYS A 369 22.75 16.03 54.65
C LYS A 369 21.53 16.58 53.86
N GLY A 370 21.22 16.01 52.69
CA GLY A 370 20.12 16.45 51.82
C GLY A 370 18.81 15.72 52.06
N ASP A 371 18.85 14.47 52.54
CA ASP A 371 17.65 13.62 52.62
C ASP A 371 16.77 13.91 53.85
N ASP A 372 17.34 14.53 54.90
CA ASP A 372 16.59 14.92 56.11
C ASP A 372 15.70 16.16 55.95
N LEU A 373 15.90 16.96 54.88
CA LEU A 373 15.12 18.18 54.63
C LEU A 373 13.79 17.91 53.90
N LEU A 374 13.71 16.83 53.11
CA LEU A 374 12.49 16.40 52.43
C LEU A 374 11.49 15.74 53.40
N ALA A 375 11.98 15.06 54.43
CA ALA A 375 11.13 14.41 55.45
C ALA A 375 10.43 15.40 56.40
N MET A 376 10.83 16.67 56.43
CA MET A 376 10.20 17.71 57.29
C MET A 376 9.10 18.52 56.59
N MET A 377 8.89 18.36 55.27
CA MET A 377 7.85 19.10 54.52
C MET A 377 6.54 18.31 54.33
N ASP A 378 6.53 17.00 54.56
CA ASP A 378 5.33 16.15 54.48
C ASP A 378 4.55 16.07 55.83
N GLY A 379 4.91 16.91 56.79
CA GLY A 379 4.32 16.96 58.12
C GLY A 379 3.88 18.36 58.53
N LEU A 380 3.10 19.06 57.70
CA LEU A 380 2.33 20.24 58.07
C LEU A 380 0.98 20.31 57.33
#